data_AF-A0A5S4VP23-F1
#
_entry.id   AF-A0A5S4VP23-F1
#
_cell.length_a   1.000
_cell.length_b   1.000
_cell.length_c   1.000
_cell.angle_alpha   90.00
_cell.angle_beta   90.00
_cell.angle_gamma   90.00
#
_symmetry.space_group_name_H-M   'P 1'
#
loop_
_entity.id
_entity.type
_entity.pdbx_description
1 polymer ?
#
loop_
_entity_poly.entity_id
_entity_poly.type
_entity_poly.pdbx_seq_one_letter_code
_entity_poly.pdbx_strand_id
1 'polypeptide(L)'
;MHITIQARAALWFTICSFLQKGISFITVPIFTRLMSTEEYGTYTVYLSWLQILTILTSLYLFNGVYDNAMAKYEKQRDAYTSSMQGLTLVITGAVFALYCFTSGFWEKALNLPKSMILLMFLEALLSPALSYWSGRQR
;
A
#
# COMPACT_ATOMS: atom_id res chain seq x y z
N MET A 1 19.95 -21.54 -27.87
CA MET A 1 20.05 -20.51 -26.82
C MET A 1 18.91 -20.75 -25.83
N HIS A 2 19.17 -21.51 -24.76
CA HIS A 2 18.16 -21.74 -23.71
C HIS A 2 18.01 -20.46 -22.90
N ILE A 3 16.88 -19.77 -23.05
CA ILE A 3 16.53 -18.65 -22.18
C ILE A 3 16.43 -19.21 -20.76
N THR A 4 17.23 -18.70 -19.83
CA THR A 4 17.19 -19.13 -18.44
C THR A 4 15.79 -18.88 -17.88
N ILE A 5 15.36 -19.71 -16.93
CA ILE A 5 14.03 -19.56 -16.32
C ILE A 5 13.85 -18.16 -15.69
N GLN A 6 14.96 -17.55 -15.26
CA GLN A 6 15.08 -16.17 -14.79
C GLN A 6 14.77 -15.15 -15.89
N ALA A 7 15.30 -15.32 -17.10
CA ALA A 7 15.06 -14.40 -18.21
C ALA A 7 13.61 -14.51 -18.74
N ARG A 8 13.03 -15.72 -18.75
CA ARG A 8 11.59 -15.89 -19.01
C ARG A 8 10.71 -15.23 -17.94
N ALA A 9 11.07 -15.39 -16.67
CA ALA A 9 10.38 -14.74 -15.56
C ALA A 9 10.49 -13.21 -15.65
N ALA A 10 11.67 -12.66 -15.93
CA ALA A 10 11.90 -11.23 -16.08
C ALA A 10 11.08 -10.63 -17.24
N LEU A 11 10.99 -11.34 -18.37
CA LEU A 11 10.13 -10.94 -19.49
C LEU A 11 8.66 -10.86 -19.08
N TRP A 12 8.15 -11.89 -18.41
CA TRP A 12 6.77 -11.90 -17.93
C TRP A 12 6.50 -10.82 -16.89
N PHE A 13 7.46 -10.59 -15.98
CA PHE A 13 7.39 -9.53 -14.99
C PHE A 13 7.37 -8.14 -15.63
N THR A 14 8.15 -7.94 -16.68
CA THR A 14 8.21 -6.68 -17.43
C THR A 14 6.88 -6.41 -18.13
N ILE A 15 6.32 -7.41 -18.80
CA ILE A 15 5.03 -7.31 -19.48
C ILE A 15 3.92 -7.01 -18.47
N CYS A 16 3.87 -7.74 -17.35
CA CYS A 16 2.89 -7.49 -16.30
C CYS A 16 3.03 -6.09 -15.70
N SER A 17 4.25 -5.63 -15.41
CA SER A 17 4.49 -4.29 -14.85
C SER A 17 4.08 -3.19 -15.82
N PHE A 18 4.34 -3.37 -17.12
CA PHE A 18 3.91 -2.44 -18.17
C PHE A 18 2.38 -2.39 -18.28
N LEU A 19 1.71 -3.54 -18.28
CA LEU A 19 0.24 -3.62 -18.28
C LEU A 19 -0.35 -2.95 -17.02
N GLN A 20 0.23 -3.18 -15.85
CA GLN A 20 -0.24 -2.60 -14.60
C GLN A 20 -0.14 -1.07 -14.62
N LYS A 21 0.97 -0.52 -15.16
CA LYS A 21 1.14 0.92 -15.39
C LYS A 21 0.22 1.45 -16.49
N GLY A 22 -0.03 0.66 -17.54
CA GLY A 22 -0.97 1.00 -18.61
C GLY A 22 -2.41 1.14 -18.12
N ILE A 23 -2.85 0.25 -17.22
CA ILE A 23 -4.15 0.36 -16.55
C ILE A 23 -4.20 1.66 -15.74
N SER A 24 -3.16 1.97 -14.95
CA SER A 24 -3.09 3.24 -14.21
C SER A 24 -3.14 4.46 -15.15
N PHE A 25 -2.49 4.40 -16.31
CA PHE A 25 -2.51 5.47 -17.31
C PHE A 25 -3.91 5.69 -17.89
N ILE A 26 -4.67 4.62 -18.16
CA ILE A 26 -6.06 4.71 -18.67
C ILE A 26 -7.03 5.17 -17.57
N THR A 27 -6.78 4.84 -16.30
CA THR A 27 -7.64 5.31 -15.20
C THR A 27 -7.59 6.82 -14.98
N VAL A 28 -6.47 7.49 -15.31
CA VAL A 28 -6.34 8.95 -15.17
C VAL A 28 -7.39 9.72 -15.99
N PRO A 29 -7.49 9.57 -17.33
CA PRO A 29 -8.48 10.30 -18.14
C PRO A 29 -9.92 9.95 -17.79
N ILE A 30 -10.18 8.74 -17.26
CA ILE A 30 -11.48 8.31 -16.76
C ILE A 30 -11.83 9.08 -15.48
N PHE A 31 -10.92 9.10 -14.50
CA PHE A 31 -11.13 9.83 -13.24
C PHE A 31 -11.20 11.34 -13.46
N THR A 32 -10.42 11.92 -14.35
CA THR A 32 -10.51 13.36 -14.66
C THR A 32 -11.79 13.74 -15.41
N ARG A 33 -12.52 12.79 -16.01
CA ARG A 33 -13.84 13.03 -16.61
C ARG A 33 -14.99 12.82 -15.62
N LEU A 34 -14.85 11.86 -14.72
CA LEU A 34 -15.87 11.51 -13.72
C LEU A 34 -15.83 12.42 -12.50
N MET A 35 -14.64 12.91 -12.12
CA MET A 35 -14.44 13.83 -11.01
C MET A 35 -14.30 15.26 -11.51
N SER A 36 -14.84 16.20 -10.75
CA SER A 36 -14.50 17.62 -10.89
C SER A 36 -13.04 17.88 -10.52
N THR A 37 -12.51 19.04 -10.94
CA THR A 37 -11.13 19.46 -10.61
C THR A 37 -10.88 19.54 -9.10
N GLU A 38 -11.91 19.89 -8.32
CA GLU A 38 -11.83 19.96 -6.85
C GLU A 38 -11.75 18.57 -6.20
N GLU A 39 -12.56 17.62 -6.69
CA GLU A 39 -12.56 16.23 -6.21
C GLU A 39 -11.25 15.52 -6.54
N TYR A 40 -10.68 15.76 -7.72
CA TYR A 40 -9.38 15.20 -8.10
C TYR A 40 -8.22 15.75 -7.25
N GLY A 41 -8.28 17.06 -6.90
CA GLY A 41 -7.35 17.67 -5.96
C GLY A 41 -7.43 17.03 -4.57
N THR A 42 -8.65 16.84 -4.06
CA THR A 42 -8.91 16.19 -2.78
C THR A 42 -8.42 14.73 -2.77
N TYR A 43 -8.65 13.99 -3.86
CA TYR A 43 -8.16 12.61 -4.02
C TYR A 43 -6.63 12.54 -4.06
N THR A 44 -5.96 13.50 -4.70
CA THR A 44 -4.49 13.56 -4.74
C THR A 44 -3.90 13.81 -3.35
N VAL A 45 -4.55 14.68 -2.55
CA VAL A 45 -4.20 14.92 -1.14
C VAL A 45 -4.39 13.64 -0.32
N TYR A 46 -5.52 12.94 -0.50
CA TYR A 46 -5.78 11.64 0.12
C TYR A 46 -4.66 10.62 -0.16
N LEU A 47 -4.28 10.44 -1.44
CA LEU A 47 -3.22 9.50 -1.82
C LEU A 47 -1.86 9.85 -1.20
N SER A 48 -1.54 11.15 -1.12
CA SER A 48 -0.29 11.62 -0.53
C SER A 48 -0.21 11.29 0.96
N TRP A 49 -1.29 11.53 1.70
CA TRP A 49 -1.38 11.18 3.12
C TRP A 49 -1.39 9.69 3.36
N LEU A 50 -2.09 8.91 2.53
CA LEU A 50 -2.07 7.45 2.58
C LEU A 50 -0.65 6.91 2.40
N GLN A 51 0.14 7.46 1.47
CA GLN A 51 1.55 7.10 1.30
C GLN A 51 2.38 7.39 2.55
N ILE A 52 2.24 8.58 3.13
CA ILE A 52 2.98 8.97 4.35
C ILE A 52 2.60 8.01 5.50
N LEU A 53 1.32 7.77 5.71
CA LEU A 53 0.84 6.82 6.72
C LEU A 53 1.36 5.41 6.47
N THR A 54 1.39 4.96 5.22
CA THR A 54 1.93 3.65 4.85
C THR A 54 3.42 3.56 5.21
N ILE A 55 4.20 4.60 4.94
CA ILE A 55 5.64 4.64 5.31
C ILE A 55 5.81 4.60 6.84
N LEU A 56 5.03 5.40 7.57
CA LEU A 56 5.09 5.45 9.04
C LEU A 56 4.65 4.15 9.70
N THR A 57 3.57 3.53 9.22
CA THR A 57 2.99 2.31 9.78
C THR A 57 3.76 1.05 9.40
N SER A 58 4.36 1.01 8.20
CA SER A 58 5.19 -0.12 7.76
C SER A 58 6.67 0.01 8.14
N LEU A 59 7.08 1.16 8.71
CA LEU A 59 8.48 1.51 9.01
C LEU A 59 9.42 1.37 7.80
N TYR A 60 8.86 1.34 6.57
CA TYR A 60 9.57 1.01 5.33
C TYR A 60 10.30 -0.36 5.33
N LEU A 61 10.03 -1.23 6.32
CA LEU A 61 10.69 -2.53 6.49
C LEU A 61 10.39 -3.51 5.33
N PHE A 62 9.26 -3.30 4.65
CA PHE A 62 8.79 -4.15 3.56
C PHE A 62 9.70 -4.11 2.32
N ASN A 63 10.26 -2.95 1.95
CA ASN A 63 11.01 -2.83 0.69
C ASN A 63 12.51 -3.14 0.82
N GLY A 64 13.11 -2.99 2.02
CA GLY A 64 14.56 -3.18 2.19
C GLY A 64 14.96 -4.45 2.92
N VAL A 65 14.18 -4.84 3.93
CA VAL A 65 14.51 -5.96 4.82
C VAL A 65 13.75 -7.22 4.45
N TYR A 66 12.52 -7.10 3.93
CA TYR A 66 11.70 -8.25 3.56
C TYR A 66 12.35 -9.11 2.46
N ASP A 67 12.77 -8.53 1.34
CA ASP A 67 13.39 -9.30 0.23
C ASP A 67 14.72 -9.96 0.67
N ASN A 68 15.55 -9.24 1.43
CA ASN A 68 16.80 -9.79 1.98
C ASN A 68 16.55 -10.88 3.05
N ALA A 69 15.54 -10.72 3.90
CA ALA A 69 15.17 -11.69 4.93
C ALA A 69 14.47 -12.92 4.33
N MET A 70 13.64 -12.74 3.30
CA MET A 70 12.97 -13.84 2.58
C MET A 70 13.94 -14.69 1.76
N ALA A 71 15.03 -14.11 1.25
CA ALA A 71 16.12 -14.83 0.59
C ALA A 71 17.02 -15.59 1.59
N LYS A 72 17.16 -15.09 2.83
CA LYS A 72 18.04 -15.66 3.84
C LYS A 72 17.35 -16.64 4.81
N TYR A 73 16.04 -16.52 5.02
CA TYR A 73 15.26 -17.28 6.01
C TYR A 73 14.02 -17.95 5.40
N GLU A 74 14.21 -18.78 4.36
CA GLU A 74 13.13 -19.52 3.69
C GLU A 74 12.22 -20.34 4.63
N LYS A 75 12.77 -20.91 5.71
CA LYS A 75 12.02 -21.72 6.68
C LYS A 75 11.20 -20.92 7.70
N GLN A 76 11.41 -19.61 7.83
CA GLN A 76 10.72 -18.75 8.82
C GLN A 76 9.85 -17.67 8.18
N ARG A 77 9.60 -17.79 6.87
CA ARG A 77 8.78 -16.83 6.10
C ARG A 77 7.44 -16.54 6.76
N ASP A 78 6.72 -17.57 7.19
CA ASP A 78 5.40 -17.41 7.82
C ASP A 78 5.46 -16.64 9.15
N ALA A 79 6.46 -16.92 9.99
CA ALA A 79 6.64 -16.23 11.26
C ALA A 79 7.03 -14.76 11.07
N TYR A 80 7.87 -14.47 10.07
CA TYR A 80 8.28 -13.11 9.74
C TYR A 80 7.13 -12.30 9.12
N THR A 81 6.39 -12.88 8.15
CA THR A 81 5.19 -12.28 7.57
C THR A 81 4.13 -12.00 8.62
N SER A 82 3.87 -12.94 9.53
CA SER A 82 2.92 -12.75 10.63
C SER A 82 3.36 -11.65 11.60
N SER A 83 4.65 -11.58 11.93
CA SER A 83 5.20 -10.53 12.81
C SER A 83 5.11 -9.14 12.17
N MET A 84 5.42 -9.03 10.87
CA MET A 84 5.29 -7.77 10.14
C MET A 84 3.83 -7.34 9.99
N GLN A 85 2.93 -8.27 9.68
CA GLN A 85 1.49 -7.97 9.62
C GLN A 85 0.95 -7.55 10.99
N GLY A 86 1.36 -8.24 12.07
CA GLY A 86 1.00 -7.88 13.44
C GLY A 86 1.51 -6.48 13.82
N LEU A 87 2.76 -6.17 13.47
CA LEU A 87 3.34 -4.84 13.70
C LEU A 87 2.55 -3.74 12.98
N THR A 88 2.25 -3.93 11.69
CA THR A 88 1.46 -2.98 10.91
C THR A 88 0.04 -2.83 11.50
N LEU A 89 -0.60 -3.92 11.92
CA LEU A 89 -1.92 -3.89 12.57
C LEU A 89 -1.91 -3.09 13.88
N VAL A 90 -0.90 -3.32 14.73
CA VAL A 90 -0.77 -2.63 16.02
C VAL A 90 -0.50 -1.14 15.83
N ILE A 91 0.41 -0.77 14.92
CA ILE A 91 0.72 0.63 14.66
C ILE A 91 -0.47 1.34 14.03
N THR A 92 -1.09 0.77 12.99
CA THR A 92 -2.27 1.36 12.36
C THR A 92 -3.44 1.46 13.34
N GLY A 93 -3.65 0.46 14.21
CA GLY A 93 -4.64 0.50 15.28
C GLY A 93 -4.37 1.59 16.32
N ALA A 94 -3.10 1.79 16.71
CA ALA A 94 -2.70 2.84 17.64
C ALA A 94 -2.93 4.25 17.04
N VAL A 95 -2.58 4.46 15.76
CA VAL A 95 -2.83 5.72 15.06
C VAL A 95 -4.33 5.95 14.87
N PHE A 96 -5.12 4.91 14.59
CA PHE A 96 -6.57 4.99 14.50
C PHE A 96 -7.21 5.36 15.85
N ALA A 97 -6.74 4.77 16.95
CA ALA A 97 -7.19 5.13 18.29
C ALA A 97 -6.88 6.61 18.57
N LEU A 98 -5.66 7.07 18.26
CA LEU A 98 -5.28 8.48 18.40
C LEU A 98 -6.15 9.41 17.54
N TYR A 99 -6.51 8.99 16.33
CA TYR A 99 -7.48 9.69 15.48
C TYR A 99 -8.86 9.80 16.15
N CYS A 100 -9.39 8.73 16.75
CA CYS A 100 -10.68 8.78 17.45
C CYS A 100 -10.70 9.81 18.59
N PHE A 101 -9.59 9.98 19.32
CA PHE A 101 -9.48 10.98 20.38
C PHE A 101 -9.22 12.41 19.89
N THR A 102 -8.68 12.57 18.68
CA THR A 102 -8.25 13.87 18.14
C THR A 102 -8.87 14.20 16.78
N SER A 103 -10.07 13.68 16.48
CA SER A 103 -10.64 13.72 15.12
C SER A 103 -10.71 15.13 14.51
N GLY A 104 -11.05 16.14 15.32
CA GLY A 104 -11.09 17.54 14.88
C GLY A 104 -9.72 18.15 14.55
N PHE A 105 -8.63 17.63 15.12
CA PHE A 105 -7.26 18.01 14.72
C PHE A 105 -6.92 17.41 13.35
N TRP A 106 -7.23 16.13 13.14
CA TRP A 106 -6.95 15.45 11.87
C TRP A 106 -7.75 15.99 10.69
N GLU A 107 -9.03 16.31 10.90
CA GLU A 107 -9.87 16.93 9.86
C GLU A 107 -9.29 18.27 9.40
N LYS A 108 -8.75 19.08 10.33
CA LYS A 108 -8.08 20.36 10.01
C LYS A 108 -6.69 20.18 9.41
N ALA A 109 -5.90 19.22 9.92
CA ALA A 109 -4.53 18.98 9.49
C ALA A 109 -4.47 18.36 8.08
N LEU A 110 -5.36 17.41 7.80
CA LEU A 110 -5.45 16.72 6.52
C LEU A 110 -6.24 17.53 5.48
N ASN A 111 -7.11 18.44 5.95
CA ASN A 111 -8.06 19.18 5.12
C ASN A 111 -8.92 18.23 4.26
N LEU A 112 -9.32 17.10 4.86
CA LEU A 112 -10.10 16.04 4.24
C LEU A 112 -11.37 15.79 5.06
N PRO A 113 -12.49 15.41 4.40
CA PRO A 113 -13.71 15.04 5.10
C PRO A 113 -13.50 13.76 5.92
N LYS A 114 -14.20 13.69 7.05
CA LYS A 114 -14.13 12.56 8.00
C LYS A 114 -14.29 11.18 7.35
N SER A 115 -15.20 11.07 6.38
CA SER A 115 -15.46 9.83 5.63
C SER A 115 -14.24 9.35 4.85
N MET A 116 -13.50 10.25 4.20
CA MET A 116 -12.27 9.90 3.48
C MET A 116 -11.16 9.48 4.44
N ILE A 117 -11.02 10.15 5.58
CA ILE A 117 -10.01 9.78 6.57
C ILE A 117 -10.27 8.36 7.11
N LEU A 118 -11.53 8.00 7.37
CA LEU A 118 -11.89 6.64 7.77
C LEU A 118 -11.57 5.59 6.69
N LEU A 119 -11.84 5.91 5.42
CA LEU A 119 -11.47 5.04 4.29
C LEU A 119 -9.96 4.84 4.20
N MET A 120 -9.17 5.89 4.46
CA MET A 120 -7.70 5.81 4.47
C MET A 120 -7.17 4.81 5.49
N PHE A 121 -7.73 4.82 6.70
CA PHE A 121 -7.38 3.86 7.74
C PHE A 121 -7.81 2.43 7.40
N LEU A 122 -9.00 2.27 6.80
CA LEU A 122 -9.48 0.98 6.34
C LEU A 122 -8.56 0.41 5.24
N GLU A 123 -8.17 1.23 4.28
CA GLU A 123 -7.25 0.86 3.19
C GLU A 123 -5.86 0.51 3.74
N ALA A 124 -5.34 1.29 4.70
CA ALA A 124 -4.07 1.02 5.36
C ALA A 124 -4.07 -0.29 6.18
N LEU A 125 -5.23 -0.75 6.65
CA LEU A 125 -5.40 -2.05 7.33
C LEU A 125 -5.47 -3.21 6.34
N LEU A 126 -6.22 -3.05 5.25
CA LEU A 126 -6.49 -4.12 4.29
C LEU A 126 -5.36 -4.34 3.28
N SER A 127 -4.70 -3.27 2.84
CA SER A 127 -3.66 -3.32 1.80
C SER A 127 -2.47 -4.22 2.16
N PRO A 128 -1.90 -4.16 3.38
CA PRO A 128 -0.85 -5.09 3.81
C PRO A 128 -1.35 -6.53 3.87
N ALA A 129 -2.56 -6.75 4.42
CA ALA A 129 -3.16 -8.09 4.53
C ALA A 129 -3.30 -8.77 3.15
N LEU A 130 -3.81 -8.01 2.16
CA LEU A 130 -3.94 -8.47 0.78
C LEU A 130 -2.58 -8.70 0.12
N SER A 131 -1.61 -7.83 0.37
CA SER A 131 -0.26 -7.92 -0.20
C SER A 131 0.49 -9.16 0.33
N TYR A 132 0.41 -9.44 1.63
CA TYR A 132 0.98 -10.67 2.21
C TYR A 132 0.27 -11.93 1.71
N TRP A 133 -1.05 -11.91 1.58
CA TRP A 133 -1.81 -13.03 1.05
C TRP A 133 -1.44 -13.34 -0.41
N SER A 134 -1.33 -12.30 -1.24
CA SER A 134 -0.86 -12.40 -2.64
C SER A 134 0.59 -12.88 -2.73
N GLY A 135 1.46 -12.38 -1.83
CA GLY A 135 2.85 -12.81 -1.72
C GLY A 135 3.01 -14.27 -1.31
N ARG A 136 2.05 -14.87 -0.60
CA ARG A 136 2.06 -16.31 -0.25
C ARG A 136 1.68 -17.23 -1.41
N GLN A 137 1.00 -16.73 -2.44
CA GLN A 137 0.61 -17.51 -3.62
C GLN A 137 1.66 -17.47 -4.75
N ARG A 138 2.68 -16.61 -4.62
CA ARG A 138 3.82 -16.51 -5.55
C ARG A 138 5.01 -17.34 -5.07
#